data_AF-A0A084WHV0-F1
#
_entry.id   AF-A0A084WHV0-F1
#
_cell.length_a   1.000
_cell.length_b   1.000
_cell.length_c   1.000
_cell.angle_alpha   90.00
_cell.angle_beta   90.00
_cell.angle_gamma   90.00
#
_symmetry.space_group_name_H-M   'P 1'
#
loop_
_entity.id
_entity.type
_entity.pdbx_description
1 polymer ?
#
loop_
_entity_poly.entity_id
_entity_poly.type
_entity_poly.pdbx_seq_one_letter_code
_entity_poly.pdbx_strand_id
1 'polypeptide(L)'
;MQVEPSLLAVSCIASATRGLNVSTKLAVGYDLCRVTMHDLEKIDFIVKIIEEIVAREIADKQCQQQQQQAAQQQAQLAAAGSSCKEQYQQAPQKLSASTANSSSGPPQQQQPETPTDVQFIYF
;
A
#
# COMPACT_ATOMS: atom_id res chain seq x y z
N MET A 1 -12.88 2.10 -30.28
CA MET A 1 -12.37 3.25 -31.05
C MET A 1 -11.12 2.82 -31.78
N GLN A 2 -11.01 3.11 -33.07
CA GLN A 2 -9.75 3.02 -33.79
C GLN A 2 -9.15 4.43 -33.78
N VAL A 3 -8.07 4.63 -33.03
CA VAL A 3 -7.38 5.93 -32.93
C VAL A 3 -6.16 5.88 -33.82
N GLU A 4 -5.92 6.94 -34.59
CA GLU A 4 -4.72 7.03 -35.42
C GLU A 4 -3.47 7.00 -34.53
N PRO A 5 -2.40 6.24 -34.89
CA PRO A 5 -1.21 6.14 -34.05
C PRO A 5 -0.54 7.49 -33.75
N SER A 6 -0.56 8.41 -34.71
CA SER A 6 -0.03 9.77 -34.57
C SER A 6 -0.81 10.57 -33.51
N LEU A 7 -2.15 10.47 -33.53
CA LEU A 7 -3.06 11.12 -32.59
C LEU A 7 -2.93 10.52 -31.18
N LEU A 8 -2.71 9.21 -31.09
CA LEU A 8 -2.44 8.58 -29.80
C LEU A 8 -1.10 9.03 -29.21
N ALA A 9 -0.04 9.02 -30.02
CA ALA A 9 1.31 9.41 -29.59
C ALA A 9 1.35 10.87 -29.10
N VAL A 10 0.76 11.79 -29.86
CA VAL A 10 0.72 13.22 -29.50
C VAL A 10 -0.07 13.46 -28.19
N SER A 11 -1.16 12.73 -28.00
CA SER A 11 -1.98 12.81 -26.80
C SER A 11 -1.24 12.27 -25.58
N CYS A 12 -0.46 11.19 -25.72
CA CYS A 12 0.39 10.68 -24.65
C CYS A 12 1.46 11.71 -24.24
N ILE A 13 2.13 12.36 -25.20
CA ILE A 13 3.11 13.40 -24.91
C ILE A 13 2.44 14.56 -24.18
N ALA A 14 1.31 15.06 -24.71
CA ALA A 14 0.56 16.14 -24.09
C ALA A 14 0.16 15.80 -22.64
N SER A 15 -0.38 14.60 -22.40
CA SER A 15 -0.73 14.11 -21.06
C SER A 15 0.48 14.07 -20.12
N ALA A 16 1.60 13.49 -20.56
CA ALA A 16 2.82 13.43 -19.75
C ALA A 16 3.34 14.82 -19.38
N THR A 17 3.33 15.77 -20.33
CA THR A 17 3.74 17.16 -20.05
C THR A 17 2.82 17.91 -19.09
N ARG A 18 1.57 17.46 -18.90
CA ARG A 18 0.67 18.02 -17.87
C ARG A 18 1.05 17.53 -16.47
N GLY A 19 1.45 16.26 -16.34
CA GLY A 19 1.89 15.66 -15.07
C GLY A 19 3.26 16.14 -14.61
N LEU A 20 4.15 16.42 -15.56
CA LEU A 20 5.40 17.14 -15.29
C LEU A 20 5.03 18.61 -15.02
N ASN A 21 5.38 19.16 -13.86
CA ASN A 21 5.04 20.55 -13.50
C ASN A 21 5.89 21.58 -14.27
N VAL A 22 6.01 21.42 -15.59
CA VAL A 22 6.73 22.30 -16.50
C VAL A 22 5.82 23.47 -16.87
N SER A 23 6.35 24.70 -16.82
CA SER A 23 5.63 25.94 -17.14
C SER A 23 5.21 26.07 -18.62
N THR A 24 5.50 25.06 -19.46
CA THR A 24 5.33 25.08 -20.92
C THR A 24 4.09 24.33 -21.41
N LYS A 25 3.15 23.94 -20.52
CA LYS A 25 1.94 23.15 -20.88
C LYS A 25 1.18 23.68 -22.09
N LEU A 26 0.98 25.01 -22.15
CA LEU A 26 0.27 25.64 -23.27
C LEU A 26 1.10 25.59 -24.57
N ALA A 27 2.41 25.85 -24.48
CA ALA A 27 3.32 25.86 -25.62
C ALA A 27 3.42 24.47 -26.27
N VAL A 28 3.50 23.41 -25.45
CA VAL A 28 3.55 22.02 -25.93
C VAL A 28 2.29 21.68 -26.72
N GLY A 29 1.10 22.09 -26.28
CA GLY A 29 -0.15 21.83 -27.01
C GLY A 29 -0.15 22.42 -28.43
N TYR A 30 0.32 23.66 -28.58
CA TYR A 30 0.40 24.32 -29.89
C TYR A 30 1.48 23.70 -30.80
N ASP A 31 2.65 23.38 -30.26
CA ASP A 31 3.73 22.77 -31.04
C ASP A 31 3.35 21.39 -31.56
N LEU A 32 2.69 20.60 -30.71
CA LEU A 32 2.18 19.28 -31.06
C LEU A 32 1.09 19.32 -32.13
N CYS A 33 0.18 20.29 -32.06
CA CYS A 33 -0.82 20.55 -33.11
C CYS A 33 -0.14 20.86 -34.45
N ARG A 34 0.90 21.71 -34.44
CA ARG A 34 1.66 22.07 -35.65
C ARG A 34 2.50 20.92 -36.22
N VAL A 35 2.97 19.98 -35.42
CA VAL A 35 3.77 18.85 -35.90
C VAL A 35 2.88 17.74 -36.47
N THR A 36 1.70 17.54 -35.89
CA THR A 36 0.85 16.38 -36.21
C THR A 36 -0.38 16.72 -37.05
N MET A 37 -0.66 18.02 -37.26
CA MET A 37 -1.84 18.50 -37.99
C MET A 37 -3.18 18.04 -37.39
N HIS A 38 -3.19 17.64 -36.12
CA HIS A 38 -4.42 17.30 -35.39
C HIS A 38 -4.99 18.50 -34.66
N ASP A 39 -6.32 18.62 -34.66
CA ASP A 39 -7.03 19.67 -33.94
C ASP A 39 -6.78 19.58 -32.44
N LEU A 40 -6.59 20.73 -31.81
CA LEU A 40 -6.30 20.82 -30.38
C LEU A 40 -7.43 20.21 -29.52
N GLU A 41 -8.68 20.35 -29.97
CA GLU A 41 -9.86 19.75 -29.32
C GLU A 41 -9.84 18.22 -29.37
N LYS A 42 -9.42 17.63 -30.50
CA LYS A 42 -9.29 16.17 -30.64
C LYS A 42 -8.19 15.63 -29.74
N ILE A 43 -7.04 16.31 -29.69
CA ILE A 43 -5.94 15.96 -28.80
C ILE A 43 -6.41 16.03 -27.34
N ASP A 44 -7.06 17.13 -26.93
CA ASP A 44 -7.53 17.30 -25.55
C ASP A 44 -8.57 16.25 -25.15
N PHE A 45 -9.47 15.87 -26.07
CA PHE A 45 -10.42 14.79 -25.85
C PHE A 45 -9.74 13.45 -25.59
N ILE A 46 -8.76 13.06 -26.40
CA ILE A 46 -8.02 11.81 -26.20
C ILE A 46 -7.16 11.86 -24.94
N VAL A 47 -6.55 13.01 -24.62
CA VAL A 47 -5.79 13.20 -23.37
C VAL A 47 -6.66 12.91 -22.14
N LYS A 48 -7.90 13.42 -22.10
CA LYS A 48 -8.83 13.15 -21.00
C LYS A 48 -9.12 11.65 -20.82
N ILE A 49 -9.28 10.92 -21.93
CA ILE A 49 -9.47 9.46 -21.90
C ILE A 49 -8.23 8.76 -21.35
N ILE A 50 -7.03 9.15 -21.80
CA ILE A 50 -5.76 8.58 -21.32
C ILE A 50 -5.60 8.84 -19.81
N GLU A 51 -5.84 10.07 -19.36
CA GLU A 51 -5.75 10.45 -17.95
C GLU A 51 -6.73 9.64 -17.08
N GLU A 52 -7.96 9.39 -17.55
CA GLU A 52 -8.92 8.54 -16.85
C GLU A 52 -8.47 7.08 -16.75
N ILE A 53 -7.96 6.51 -17.85
CA ILE A 53 -7.43 5.14 -17.87
C ILE A 53 -6.27 5.00 -16.88
N VAL A 54 -5.33 5.95 -16.89
CA VAL A 54 -4.18 5.95 -15.99
C VAL A 54 -4.63 6.11 -14.53
N ALA A 55 -5.58 6.99 -14.25
CA ALA A 55 -6.12 7.16 -12.89
C ALA A 55 -6.77 5.88 -12.37
N ARG A 56 -7.56 5.19 -13.20
CA ARG A 56 -8.17 3.90 -12.87
C ARG A 56 -7.13 2.82 -12.62
N GLU A 57 -6.13 2.70 -13.49
CA GLU A 57 -5.04 1.73 -13.31
C GLU A 57 -4.23 1.97 -12.03
N ILE A 58 -4.01 3.24 -11.65
CA ILE A 58 -3.33 3.58 -10.40
C ILE A 58 -4.20 3.16 -9.20
N ALA A 59 -5.50 3.47 -9.22
CA ALA A 59 -6.42 3.09 -8.16
C ALA A 59 -6.50 1.56 -7.99
N ASP A 60 -6.60 0.82 -9.10
CA ASP A 60 -6.66 -0.64 -9.08
C ASP A 60 -5.38 -1.26 -8.48
N LYS A 61 -4.20 -0.73 -8.85
CA LYS A 61 -2.91 -1.19 -8.28
C LYS A 61 -2.80 -0.86 -6.79
N GLN A 62 -3.29 0.29 -6.35
CA GLN A 62 -3.31 0.66 -4.93
C GLN A 62 -4.20 -0.28 -4.11
N CYS A 63 -5.41 -0.57 -4.59
CA CYS A 63 -6.31 -1.54 -3.96
C CYS A 63 -5.68 -2.94 -3.88
N GLN A 64 -5.02 -3.39 -4.96
CA GLN A 64 -4.39 -4.70 -5.02
C GLN A 64 -3.19 -4.81 -4.05
N GLN A 65 -2.38 -3.77 -3.92
CA GLN A 65 -1.31 -3.71 -2.90
C GLN A 65 -1.88 -3.71 -1.47
N GLN A 66 -2.92 -2.92 -1.21
CA GLN A 66 -3.53 -2.87 0.12
C GLN A 66 -4.12 -4.23 0.52
N GLN A 67 -4.77 -4.92 -0.41
CA GLN A 67 -5.34 -6.24 -0.17
C GLN A 67 -4.27 -7.32 0.05
N GLN A 68 -3.14 -7.26 -0.66
CA GLN A 68 -2.00 -8.15 -0.41
C GLN A 68 -1.35 -7.92 0.96
N GLN A 69 -1.19 -6.66 1.38
CA GLN A 69 -0.68 -6.34 2.72
C GLN A 69 -1.63 -6.82 3.83
N ALA A 70 -2.94 -6.62 3.65
CA ALA A 70 -3.94 -7.11 4.61
C ALA A 70 -3.97 -8.65 4.70
N ALA A 71 -3.84 -9.35 3.57
CA ALA A 71 -3.80 -10.82 3.55
C ALA A 71 -2.55 -11.39 4.23
N GLN A 72 -1.38 -10.76 4.04
CA GLN A 72 -0.15 -11.15 4.74
C GLN A 72 -0.27 -10.94 6.26
N GLN A 73 -0.88 -9.84 6.69
CA GLN A 73 -1.09 -9.58 8.11
C GLN A 73 -2.06 -10.60 8.73
N GLN A 74 -3.14 -10.97 8.03
CA GLN A 74 -4.10 -11.96 8.53
C GLN A 74 -3.51 -13.39 8.58
N ALA A 75 -2.62 -13.75 7.65
CA ALA A 75 -1.89 -15.03 7.71
C ALA A 75 -0.91 -15.10 8.89
N GLN A 76 -0.28 -13.99 9.28
CA GLN A 76 0.58 -13.93 10.46
C GLN A 76 -0.23 -14.07 11.77
N LEU A 77 -1.41 -13.46 11.86
CA LEU A 77 -2.30 -13.67 13.01
C LEU A 77 -2.87 -15.11 13.07
N ALA A 78 -3.15 -15.75 11.93
CA ALA A 78 -3.60 -17.14 11.89
C ALA A 78 -2.49 -18.15 12.27
N ALA A 79 -1.23 -17.88 11.91
CA ALA A 79 -0.08 -18.68 12.33
C ALA A 79 0.24 -18.51 13.83
N ALA A 80 -0.02 -17.33 14.41
CA ALA A 80 0.07 -17.09 15.85
C ALA A 80 -1.05 -17.77 16.66
N GLY A 81 -2.16 -18.16 16.01
CA GLY A 81 -3.29 -18.86 16.63
C GLY A 81 -3.07 -20.36 16.91
N SER A 82 -1.95 -20.95 16.44
CA SER A 82 -1.69 -22.40 16.51
C SER A 82 -0.56 -22.81 17.47
N SER A 83 0.00 -21.88 18.26
CA SER A 83 1.15 -22.17 19.15
C SER A 83 0.86 -21.84 20.63
N CYS A 84 -0.25 -22.36 21.17
CA CYS A 84 -0.60 -22.17 22.59
C CYS A 84 -1.00 -23.46 23.34
N LYS A 85 -0.60 -24.62 22.81
CA LYS A 85 -0.60 -25.92 23.51
C LYS A 85 0.61 -26.65 22.94
N GLU A 86 1.76 -26.76 23.59
CA GLU A 86 2.07 -27.97 24.38
C GLU A 86 3.41 -27.86 25.15
N GLN A 87 4.09 -26.70 25.17
CA GLN A 87 5.45 -26.64 25.73
C GLN A 87 5.53 -26.16 27.19
N TYR A 88 4.67 -26.69 28.07
CA TYR A 88 4.91 -26.68 29.53
C TYR A 88 4.61 -28.06 30.12
N GLN A 89 5.35 -29.06 29.63
CA GLN A 89 5.40 -30.36 30.28
C GLN A 89 6.81 -30.96 30.22
N GLN A 90 7.80 -30.22 30.72
CA GLN A 90 9.00 -30.83 31.29
C GLN A 90 9.38 -30.08 32.55
N ALA A 91 8.95 -30.63 33.69
CA ALA A 91 9.53 -30.32 34.98
C ALA A 91 10.89 -31.03 35.09
N PRO A 92 11.98 -30.33 35.43
CA PRO A 92 13.07 -30.93 36.17
C PRO A 92 12.86 -30.59 37.64
N GLN A 93 12.51 -31.61 38.43
CA GLN A 93 12.58 -31.51 39.88
C GLN A 93 14.03 -31.25 40.30
N LYS A 94 14.26 -30.16 41.05
CA LYS A 94 15.44 -30.01 41.92
C LYS A 94 14.92 -29.70 43.31
N LEU A 95 15.08 -30.67 44.20
CA LEU A 95 14.86 -30.55 45.64
C LEU A 95 15.90 -29.62 46.29
N SER A 96 15.48 -29.02 47.41
CA SER A 96 16.29 -28.46 48.53
C SER A 96 16.86 -27.03 48.31
N ALA A 97 16.71 -26.05 49.19
CA ALA A 97 16.48 -26.08 50.64
C ALA A 97 15.72 -24.84 51.16
N SER A 98 14.94 -25.06 52.22
CA SER A 98 14.59 -24.20 53.36
C SER A 98 14.82 -22.68 53.27
N THR A 99 13.77 -21.88 53.48
CA THR A 99 13.56 -21.07 54.70
C THR A 99 12.18 -20.39 54.64
N ALA A 100 11.50 -20.38 55.79
CA ALA A 100 10.13 -19.93 56.03
C ALA A 100 9.87 -18.45 55.71
N ASN A 101 8.68 -18.14 55.16
CA ASN A 101 7.72 -17.29 55.85
C ASN A 101 6.35 -17.31 55.18
N SER A 102 5.33 -17.41 56.02
CA SER A 102 3.90 -17.43 55.76
C SER A 102 3.34 -16.05 55.43
N SER A 103 2.58 -15.93 54.33
CA SER A 103 1.41 -15.04 54.23
C SER A 103 0.58 -15.34 52.97
N SER A 104 -0.70 -15.63 53.19
CA SER A 104 -1.76 -15.91 52.23
C SER A 104 -2.13 -14.71 51.33
N GLY A 105 -2.26 -14.94 50.01
CA GLY A 105 -2.92 -14.03 49.07
C GLY A 105 -3.24 -14.75 47.73
N PRO A 106 -4.42 -14.56 47.10
CA PRO A 106 -4.81 -15.25 45.88
C PRO A 106 -4.03 -14.77 44.64
N PRO A 107 -3.92 -15.57 43.57
CA PRO A 107 -3.04 -15.27 42.44
C PRO A 107 -3.64 -14.18 41.56
N GLN A 108 -2.94 -13.05 41.42
CA GLN A 108 -3.29 -12.02 40.46
C GLN A 108 -2.77 -12.45 39.08
N GLN A 109 -3.68 -12.86 38.19
CA GLN A 109 -3.40 -13.04 36.78
C GLN A 109 -3.04 -11.68 36.18
N GLN A 110 -1.76 -11.44 35.89
CA GLN A 110 -1.31 -10.32 35.07
C GLN A 110 -1.39 -10.71 33.60
N GLN A 111 -2.32 -10.05 32.91
CA GLN A 111 -2.56 -10.06 31.47
C GLN A 111 -1.29 -9.56 30.73
N PRO A 112 -0.87 -10.18 29.61
CA PRO A 112 0.26 -9.67 28.83
C PRO A 112 -0.12 -8.32 28.17
N GLU A 113 0.70 -7.30 28.38
CA GLU A 113 0.51 -6.00 27.73
C GLU A 113 0.69 -6.16 26.22
N THR A 114 -0.34 -5.83 25.45
CA THR A 114 -0.29 -5.79 23.98
C THR A 114 0.71 -4.72 23.53
N PRO A 115 1.65 -5.00 22.60
CA PRO A 115 2.62 -4.01 22.14
C PRO A 115 1.91 -2.83 21.49
N THR A 116 2.21 -1.63 22.00
CA THR A 116 1.66 -0.34 21.59
C THR A 116 2.02 -0.01 20.13
N ASP A 117 1.03 0.55 19.43
CA ASP A 117 1.02 1.00 18.03
C ASP A 117 2.35 1.48 17.40
N VAL A 118 2.53 1.04 16.15
CA VAL A 118 3.61 1.43 15.24
C VAL A 118 3.40 2.87 14.77
N GLN A 119 4.26 3.80 15.20
CA GLN A 119 4.33 5.12 14.58
C GLN A 119 5.06 5.04 13.23
N PHE A 120 4.31 5.15 12.14
CA PHE A 120 4.87 5.31 10.79
C PHE A 120 5.48 6.71 10.65
N ILE A 121 6.82 6.79 10.62
CA ILE A 121 7.54 7.98 10.22
C ILE A 121 7.68 7.95 8.69
N TYR A 122 7.08 8.92 8.00
CA TYR A 122 7.33 9.18 6.58
C TYR A 122 8.50 10.16 6.45
N PHE A 123 9.50 9.82 5.63
CA PHE A 123 10.50 10.74 5.09
C PHE A 123 10.25 10.94 3.60
#